data_AF-A0A1B8DY89-F1
#
_entry.id   AF-A0A1B8DY89-F1
#
_cell.length_a   1.000
_cell.length_b   1.000
_cell.length_c   1.000
_cell.angle_alpha   90.00
_cell.angle_beta   90.00
_cell.angle_gamma   90.00
#
_symmetry.space_group_name_H-M   'P 1'
#
loop_
_entity.id
_entity.type
_entity.pdbx_description
1 polymer ?
#
loop_
_entity_poly.entity_id
_entity_poly.type
_entity_poly.pdbx_seq_one_letter_code
_entity_poly.pdbx_strand_id
1 'polypeptide(L)'
;MLEFRSNWVVDADTGVYTGSIPSPTGIASDPALAGYGVAQARELADHLVTVDPPIDVFYSSPFYRCIQTIYPTIEKAEALKPSVPKRTVRGDTGVGEWYGTARFDHPSPATPEVLNGLFPLYDTQYKSTIVPSVNGETIDELHDRTAYALHKIIEQSDKDGVKAILICSHAATILAIGRALTGRMPEDIAEQDFNPFTCGLSKFVRKTDASASDEIDLWEGPGAQIPKVPWRNGNGVSGGWTCELNGDCSFLSGGEERGWRFSGDESFMTATTNGATLDAGTGLGVVVEGSKKPERQSSPPGGSRL
;
A
#
# COMPACT_ATOMS: atom_id res chain seq x y z
N MET A 1 6.20 11.76 -22.64
CA MET A 1 4.73 11.58 -22.64
C MET A 1 4.24 12.21 -21.34
N LEU A 2 3.29 13.15 -21.35
CA LEU A 2 2.76 13.71 -20.11
C LEU A 2 2.01 12.60 -19.36
N GLU A 3 2.52 12.17 -18.21
CA GLU A 3 1.90 11.11 -17.41
C GLU A 3 0.61 11.61 -16.78
N PHE A 4 -0.52 11.10 -17.28
CA PHE A 4 -1.83 11.38 -16.73
C PHE A 4 -2.07 10.57 -15.43
N ARG A 5 -2.59 11.23 -14.40
CA ARG A 5 -3.09 10.60 -13.17
C ARG A 5 -4.49 11.12 -12.86
N SER A 6 -5.42 10.23 -12.58
CA SER A 6 -6.73 10.59 -12.05
C SER A 6 -6.56 11.13 -10.63
N ASN A 7 -7.08 12.32 -10.38
CA ASN A 7 -7.05 12.99 -9.08
C ASN A 7 -8.48 13.26 -8.60
N TRP A 8 -8.63 13.50 -7.31
CA TRP A 8 -9.87 13.98 -6.70
C TRP A 8 -9.62 15.32 -6.00
N VAL A 9 -10.73 15.97 -5.67
CA VAL A 9 -10.77 17.21 -4.91
C VAL A 9 -11.70 17.00 -3.73
N VAL A 10 -11.34 17.55 -2.59
CA VAL A 10 -12.21 17.60 -1.42
C VAL A 10 -12.56 19.04 -1.07
N ASP A 11 -13.84 19.28 -0.83
CA ASP A 11 -14.34 20.53 -0.29
C ASP A 11 -14.21 20.50 1.24
N ALA A 12 -13.43 21.45 1.77
CA ALA A 12 -13.07 21.55 3.17
C ALA A 12 -14.23 21.81 4.13
N ASP A 13 -15.27 22.48 3.64
CA ASP A 13 -16.38 22.92 4.46
C ASP A 13 -17.47 21.86 4.54
N THR A 14 -17.63 21.11 3.45
CA THR A 14 -18.68 20.10 3.29
C THR A 14 -18.19 18.66 3.43
N GLY A 15 -16.88 18.43 3.32
CA GLY A 15 -16.28 17.09 3.27
C GLY A 15 -16.57 16.32 1.98
N VAL A 16 -17.11 16.99 0.95
CA VAL A 16 -17.52 16.33 -0.30
C VAL A 16 -16.31 16.08 -1.19
N TYR A 17 -16.12 14.81 -1.57
CA TYR A 17 -15.11 14.37 -2.52
C TYR A 17 -15.68 14.36 -3.95
N THR A 18 -14.94 14.91 -4.91
CA THR A 18 -15.31 14.93 -6.33
C THR A 18 -14.15 14.46 -7.20
N GLY A 19 -14.43 13.56 -8.14
CA GLY A 19 -13.48 13.09 -9.15
C GLY A 19 -13.95 13.55 -10.53
N SER A 20 -13.03 14.01 -11.38
CA SER A 20 -13.36 14.39 -12.77
C SER A 20 -13.60 13.18 -13.67
N ILE A 21 -13.07 12.01 -13.28
CA ILE A 21 -13.29 10.72 -13.92
C ILE A 21 -14.04 9.83 -12.93
N PRO A 22 -15.20 9.26 -13.33
CA PRO A 22 -15.91 8.30 -12.49
C PRO A 22 -15.03 7.11 -12.14
N SER A 23 -14.98 6.76 -10.85
CA SER A 23 -14.31 5.54 -10.40
C SER A 23 -15.17 4.31 -10.69
N PRO A 24 -14.54 3.13 -10.90
CA PRO A 24 -15.27 1.88 -11.08
C PRO A 24 -16.15 1.51 -9.88
N THR A 25 -15.77 1.95 -8.68
CA THR A 25 -16.51 1.72 -7.44
C THR A 25 -17.56 2.79 -7.15
N GLY A 26 -17.60 3.88 -7.92
CA GLY A 26 -18.45 5.06 -7.66
C GLY A 26 -17.95 5.98 -6.55
N ILE A 27 -16.89 5.61 -5.83
CA ILE A 27 -16.25 6.42 -4.78
C ILE A 27 -15.24 7.38 -5.39
N ALA A 28 -15.40 8.70 -5.21
CA ALA A 28 -14.60 9.71 -5.90
C ALA A 28 -13.07 9.60 -5.66
N SER A 29 -12.64 9.23 -4.44
CA SER A 29 -11.22 9.07 -4.07
C SER A 29 -10.64 7.67 -4.37
N ASP A 30 -11.38 6.84 -5.11
CA ASP A 30 -10.99 5.48 -5.47
C ASP A 30 -10.78 5.29 -6.98
N PRO A 31 -9.91 6.10 -7.63
CA PRO A 31 -9.73 6.03 -9.07
C PRO A 31 -9.05 4.72 -9.50
N ALA A 32 -9.32 4.32 -10.75
CA ALA A 32 -8.52 3.31 -11.44
C ALA A 32 -7.11 3.82 -11.77
N LEU A 33 -6.17 2.89 -11.95
CA LEU A 33 -4.84 3.18 -12.49
C LEU A 33 -4.95 3.79 -13.89
N ALA A 34 -4.06 4.73 -14.20
CA ALA A 34 -3.86 5.18 -15.57
C ALA A 34 -3.24 4.07 -16.43
N GLY A 35 -3.32 4.19 -17.76
CA GLY A 35 -2.78 3.17 -18.67
C GLY A 35 -1.31 2.82 -18.44
N TYR A 36 -0.50 3.81 -18.05
CA TYR A 36 0.91 3.58 -17.67
C TYR A 36 1.05 2.81 -16.35
N GLY A 37 0.23 3.12 -15.34
CA GLY A 37 0.19 2.35 -14.09
C GLY A 37 -0.24 0.89 -14.30
N VAL A 38 -1.15 0.64 -15.25
CA VAL A 38 -1.52 -0.74 -15.64
C VAL A 38 -0.33 -1.47 -16.30
N ALA A 39 0.52 -0.76 -17.05
CA ALA A 39 1.74 -1.35 -17.60
C ALA A 39 2.74 -1.69 -16.49
N GLN A 40 2.98 -0.78 -15.54
CA GLN A 40 3.82 -1.01 -14.36
C GLN A 40 3.33 -2.22 -13.54
N ALA A 41 2.02 -2.35 -13.33
CA ALA A 41 1.41 -3.50 -12.64
C ALA A 41 1.70 -4.85 -13.34
N ARG A 42 1.77 -4.87 -14.68
CA ARG A 42 2.11 -6.07 -15.44
C ARG A 42 3.59 -6.44 -15.33
N GLU A 43 4.48 -5.45 -15.35
CA GLU A 43 5.92 -5.63 -15.13
C GLU A 43 6.20 -6.13 -13.71
N LEU A 44 5.54 -5.54 -12.71
CA LEU A 44 5.57 -6.03 -11.32
C LEU A 44 5.10 -7.49 -11.25
N ALA A 45 4.03 -7.85 -11.96
CA ALA A 45 3.55 -9.22 -12.00
C ALA A 45 4.54 -10.19 -12.66
N ASP A 46 5.23 -9.79 -13.73
CA ASP A 46 6.30 -10.61 -14.34
C ASP A 46 7.45 -10.85 -13.37
N HIS A 47 7.79 -9.86 -12.55
CA HIS A 47 8.80 -10.01 -11.51
C HIS A 47 8.33 -10.91 -10.37
N LEU A 48 7.16 -10.62 -9.78
CA LEU A 48 6.68 -11.28 -8.56
C LEU A 48 6.41 -12.76 -8.72
N VAL A 49 6.05 -13.25 -9.91
CA VAL A 49 5.88 -14.71 -10.14
C VAL A 49 7.19 -15.50 -10.17
N THR A 50 8.34 -14.82 -10.14
CA THR A 50 9.68 -15.44 -10.15
C THR A 50 10.35 -15.46 -8.78
N VAL A 51 9.76 -14.83 -7.76
CA VAL A 51 10.36 -14.75 -6.42
C VAL A 51 10.35 -16.11 -5.71
N ASP A 52 11.33 -16.30 -4.84
CA ASP A 52 11.49 -17.49 -4.01
C ASP A 52 11.62 -17.10 -2.52
N PRO A 53 10.82 -17.68 -1.61
CA PRO A 53 9.70 -18.59 -1.89
C PRO A 53 8.57 -17.92 -2.69
N PRO A 54 7.76 -18.68 -3.45
CA PRO A 54 6.62 -18.13 -4.17
C PRO A 54 5.59 -17.56 -3.19
N ILE A 55 4.86 -16.52 -3.62
CA ILE A 55 3.81 -15.91 -2.80
C ILE A 55 2.66 -16.91 -2.60
N ASP A 56 2.33 -17.17 -1.34
CA ASP A 56 1.25 -18.08 -0.94
C ASP A 56 -0.09 -17.34 -0.78
N VAL A 57 -0.05 -16.14 -0.16
CA VAL A 57 -1.25 -15.36 0.19
C VAL A 57 -1.09 -13.90 -0.24
N PHE A 58 -2.15 -13.34 -0.82
CA PHE A 58 -2.21 -11.96 -1.25
C PHE A 58 -3.12 -11.15 -0.33
N TYR A 59 -2.59 -10.07 0.22
CA TYR A 59 -3.33 -9.03 0.91
C TYR A 59 -3.25 -7.72 0.13
N SER A 60 -4.32 -6.95 0.18
CA SER A 60 -4.36 -5.63 -0.46
C SER A 60 -5.17 -4.68 0.40
N SER A 61 -4.80 -3.39 0.37
CA SER A 61 -5.78 -2.35 0.64
C SER A 61 -7.01 -2.58 -0.26
N PRO A 62 -8.24 -2.46 0.27
CA PRO A 62 -9.46 -2.66 -0.50
C PRO A 62 -9.82 -1.51 -1.46
N PHE A 63 -9.01 -0.43 -1.53
CA PHE A 63 -9.13 0.54 -2.61
C PHE A 63 -8.79 -0.09 -3.96
N TYR A 64 -9.61 0.21 -4.98
CA TYR A 64 -9.56 -0.35 -6.32
C TYR A 64 -8.15 -0.35 -6.92
N ARG A 65 -7.43 0.77 -6.78
CA ARG A 65 -6.07 0.92 -7.32
C ARG A 65 -5.08 -0.11 -6.79
N CYS A 66 -5.15 -0.48 -5.51
CA CYS A 66 -4.23 -1.46 -4.93
C CYS A 66 -4.54 -2.88 -5.43
N ILE A 67 -5.82 -3.24 -5.48
CA ILE A 67 -6.24 -4.53 -6.02
C ILE A 67 -5.85 -4.64 -7.49
N GLN A 68 -6.13 -3.60 -8.29
CA GLN A 68 -5.76 -3.55 -9.70
C GLN A 68 -4.25 -3.70 -9.93
N THR A 69 -3.41 -3.17 -9.04
CA THR A 69 -1.94 -3.28 -9.13
C THR A 69 -1.47 -4.73 -9.02
N ILE A 70 -2.00 -5.51 -8.06
CA ILE A 70 -1.52 -6.88 -7.85
C ILE A 70 -2.35 -7.96 -8.55
N TYR A 71 -3.52 -7.61 -9.09
CA TYR A 71 -4.40 -8.56 -9.78
C TYR A 71 -3.68 -9.35 -10.90
N PRO A 72 -2.86 -8.72 -11.77
CA PRO A 72 -2.12 -9.45 -12.80
C PRO A 72 -1.13 -10.47 -12.21
N THR A 73 -0.57 -10.22 -11.02
CA THR A 73 0.31 -11.16 -10.32
C THR A 73 -0.45 -12.42 -9.91
N ILE A 74 -1.66 -12.25 -9.38
CA ILE A 74 -2.50 -13.36 -8.92
C ILE A 74 -2.92 -14.21 -10.11
N GLU A 75 -3.39 -13.58 -11.20
CA GLU A 75 -3.77 -14.30 -12.42
C GLU A 75 -2.58 -15.09 -13.02
N LYS A 76 -1.39 -14.47 -13.09
CA LYS A 76 -0.20 -15.17 -13.58
C LYS A 76 0.24 -16.29 -12.64
N ALA A 77 0.20 -16.09 -11.32
CA ALA A 77 0.54 -17.13 -10.35
C ALA A 77 -0.40 -18.34 -10.46
N GLU A 78 -1.71 -18.10 -10.61
CA GLU A 78 -2.71 -19.15 -10.85
C GLU A 78 -2.52 -19.85 -12.20
N ALA A 79 -2.15 -19.13 -13.25
CA ALA A 79 -1.88 -19.73 -14.56
C ALA A 79 -0.60 -20.60 -14.55
N LEU A 80 0.45 -20.17 -13.86
CA LEU A 80 1.73 -20.89 -13.78
C LEU A 80 1.67 -22.10 -12.86
N LYS A 81 0.99 -21.97 -11.72
CA LYS A 81 0.84 -23.02 -10.71
C LYS A 81 -0.60 -23.00 -10.20
N PRO A 82 -1.54 -23.62 -10.93
CA PRO A 82 -2.93 -23.75 -10.47
C PRO A 82 -2.97 -24.39 -9.08
N SER A 83 -3.67 -23.75 -8.15
CA SER A 83 -3.76 -24.17 -6.75
C SER A 83 -5.17 -24.66 -6.41
N VAL A 84 -5.27 -25.53 -5.39
CA VAL A 84 -6.55 -25.93 -4.80
C VAL A 84 -6.45 -25.76 -3.28
N PRO A 85 -7.22 -24.84 -2.68
CA PRO A 85 -8.15 -23.87 -3.30
C PRO A 85 -7.41 -22.81 -4.14
N LYS A 86 -8.13 -22.15 -5.05
CA LYS A 86 -7.59 -21.05 -5.87
C LYS A 86 -6.99 -19.95 -5.00
N ARG A 87 -5.89 -19.33 -5.44
CA ARG A 87 -5.39 -18.11 -4.80
C ARG A 87 -6.37 -16.96 -5.03
N THR A 88 -6.70 -16.29 -3.95
CA THR A 88 -7.55 -15.10 -3.90
C THR A 88 -6.78 -13.92 -3.31
N VAL A 89 -7.34 -12.72 -3.41
CA VAL A 89 -6.86 -11.53 -2.69
C VAL A 89 -7.75 -11.21 -1.51
N ARG A 90 -7.14 -11.09 -0.33
CA ARG A 90 -7.76 -10.65 0.92
C ARG A 90 -7.70 -9.13 0.99
N GLY A 91 -8.86 -8.47 0.94
CA GLY A 91 -8.93 -7.01 1.13
C GLY A 91 -8.89 -6.67 2.61
N ASP A 92 -7.78 -6.10 3.09
CA ASP A 92 -7.58 -5.76 4.49
C ASP A 92 -7.56 -4.24 4.70
N THR A 93 -8.54 -3.75 5.46
CA THR A 93 -8.69 -2.32 5.77
C THR A 93 -7.60 -1.79 6.69
N GLY A 94 -6.94 -2.65 7.47
CA GLY A 94 -5.82 -2.30 8.34
C GLY A 94 -4.54 -1.93 7.59
N VAL A 95 -4.44 -2.28 6.31
CA VAL A 95 -3.39 -1.80 5.39
C VAL A 95 -3.95 -0.84 4.33
N GLY A 96 -5.10 -0.22 4.62
CA GLY A 96 -5.76 0.79 3.78
C GLY A 96 -5.01 2.11 3.67
N GLU A 97 -5.59 3.04 2.90
CA GLU A 97 -5.08 4.41 2.72
C GLU A 97 -5.02 5.15 4.06
N TRP A 98 -4.16 6.16 4.14
CA TRP A 98 -4.15 7.10 5.25
C TRP A 98 -4.87 8.40 4.88
N TYR A 99 -5.87 8.75 5.68
CA TYR A 99 -6.43 10.09 5.70
C TYR A 99 -6.05 10.74 7.04
N GLY A 100 -5.46 11.94 7.00
CA GLY A 100 -5.20 12.73 8.20
C GLY A 100 -6.50 13.19 8.87
N THR A 101 -6.42 13.63 10.12
CA THR A 101 -7.61 13.96 10.92
C THR A 101 -8.48 15.06 10.28
N ALA A 102 -9.80 14.88 10.34
CA ALA A 102 -10.79 15.81 9.82
C ALA A 102 -12.06 15.86 10.69
N ARG A 103 -12.84 16.94 10.53
CA ARG A 103 -14.15 17.11 11.19
C ARG A 103 -15.32 16.47 10.42
N PHE A 104 -15.01 15.76 9.35
CA PHE A 104 -15.96 15.13 8.44
C PHE A 104 -15.50 13.69 8.15
N ASP A 105 -16.35 12.92 7.49
CA ASP A 105 -16.05 11.54 7.16
C ASP A 105 -15.25 11.46 5.86
N HIS A 106 -14.13 10.76 5.90
CA HIS A 106 -13.38 10.35 4.73
C HIS A 106 -14.05 9.16 4.04
N PRO A 107 -13.78 8.96 2.73
CA PRO A 107 -14.32 7.85 1.99
C PRO A 107 -13.82 6.51 2.53
N SER A 108 -14.75 5.58 2.72
CA SER A 108 -14.43 4.18 2.97
C SER A 108 -14.32 3.41 1.64
N PRO A 109 -13.51 2.34 1.59
CA PRO A 109 -13.44 1.42 0.45
C PRO A 109 -14.80 0.81 0.09
N ALA A 110 -14.94 0.32 -1.15
CA ALA A 110 -16.13 -0.40 -1.59
C ALA A 110 -16.33 -1.72 -0.84
N THR A 111 -17.57 -2.24 -0.84
CA THR A 111 -17.88 -3.50 -0.17
C THR A 111 -17.24 -4.70 -0.87
N PRO A 112 -17.02 -5.82 -0.16
CA PRO A 112 -16.51 -7.06 -0.75
C PRO A 112 -17.28 -7.53 -1.99
N GLU A 113 -18.60 -7.36 -2.04
CA GLU A 113 -19.45 -7.77 -3.15
C GLU A 113 -19.21 -6.90 -4.39
N VAL A 114 -19.06 -5.58 -4.20
CA VAL A 114 -18.71 -4.65 -5.29
C VAL A 114 -17.32 -4.98 -5.82
N LEU A 115 -16.34 -5.20 -4.93
CA LEU A 115 -14.98 -5.53 -5.32
C LEU A 115 -14.87 -6.89 -6.00
N ASN A 116 -15.59 -7.91 -5.55
CA ASN A 116 -15.64 -9.21 -6.21
C ASN A 116 -16.31 -9.15 -7.59
N GLY A 117 -17.35 -8.31 -7.75
CA GLY A 117 -17.96 -8.04 -9.05
C GLY A 117 -17.01 -7.41 -10.07
N LEU A 118 -16.00 -6.67 -9.60
CA LEU A 118 -14.96 -6.05 -10.42
C LEU A 118 -13.70 -6.94 -10.56
N PHE A 119 -13.40 -7.75 -9.55
CA PHE A 119 -12.22 -8.60 -9.43
C PHE A 119 -12.64 -10.00 -8.93
N PRO A 120 -12.96 -10.94 -9.83
CA PRO A 120 -13.52 -12.25 -9.44
C PRO A 120 -12.66 -13.10 -8.48
N LEU A 121 -11.36 -12.86 -8.39
CA LEU A 121 -10.45 -13.50 -7.42
C LEU A 121 -10.41 -12.79 -6.05
N TYR A 122 -11.23 -11.77 -5.82
CA TYR A 122 -11.35 -11.11 -4.52
C TYR A 122 -12.09 -12.01 -3.52
N ASP A 123 -11.51 -12.17 -2.33
CA ASP A 123 -12.06 -13.00 -1.26
C ASP A 123 -13.14 -12.25 -0.46
N THR A 124 -14.39 -12.64 -0.61
CA THR A 124 -15.52 -12.03 0.12
C THR A 124 -15.66 -12.54 1.56
N GLN A 125 -15.00 -13.64 1.90
CA GLN A 125 -15.08 -14.27 3.21
C GLN A 125 -14.05 -13.72 4.18
N TYR A 126 -12.94 -13.17 3.68
CA TYR A 126 -11.96 -12.48 4.52
C TYR A 126 -12.58 -11.29 5.25
N LYS A 127 -12.23 -11.13 6.52
CA LYS A 127 -12.62 -10.00 7.38
C LYS A 127 -11.38 -9.41 7.99
N SER A 128 -11.15 -8.11 7.76
CA SER A 128 -10.08 -7.36 8.42
C SER A 128 -10.27 -7.39 9.93
N THR A 129 -9.18 -7.36 10.66
CA THR A 129 -9.20 -7.28 12.13
C THR A 129 -9.33 -5.86 12.66
N ILE A 130 -9.15 -4.86 11.79
CA ILE A 130 -9.25 -3.44 12.14
C ILE A 130 -9.73 -2.61 10.95
N VAL A 131 -10.47 -1.55 11.23
CA VAL A 131 -10.98 -0.57 10.25
C VAL A 131 -10.46 0.81 10.67
N PRO A 132 -9.87 1.61 9.76
CA PRO A 132 -9.41 2.96 10.09
C PRO A 132 -10.56 3.87 10.50
N SER A 133 -10.25 4.89 11.30
CA SER A 133 -11.22 5.92 11.66
C SER A 133 -11.77 6.63 10.41
N VAL A 134 -13.08 6.80 10.35
CA VAL A 134 -13.71 7.56 9.26
C VAL A 134 -13.37 9.05 9.34
N ASN A 135 -12.97 9.56 10.50
CA ASN A 135 -12.53 10.96 10.67
C ASN A 135 -11.02 11.13 10.52
N GLY A 136 -10.33 10.11 10.01
CA GLY A 136 -8.89 10.13 9.78
C GLY A 136 -8.09 9.80 11.04
N GLU A 137 -6.78 9.75 10.87
CA GLU A 137 -5.82 9.26 11.86
C GLU A 137 -4.64 10.24 11.95
N THR A 138 -4.13 10.45 13.16
CA THR A 138 -2.77 11.00 13.37
C THR A 138 -1.71 10.05 12.78
N ILE A 139 -0.46 10.52 12.65
CA ILE A 139 0.61 9.63 12.15
C ILE A 139 0.86 8.50 13.14
N ASP A 140 0.81 8.76 14.44
CA ASP A 140 0.95 7.71 15.46
C ASP A 140 -0.20 6.69 15.38
N GLU A 141 -1.45 7.12 15.20
CA GLU A 141 -2.59 6.21 15.02
C GLU A 141 -2.48 5.37 13.74
N LEU A 142 -1.98 5.93 12.63
CA LEU A 142 -1.66 5.18 11.41
C LEU A 142 -0.65 4.06 11.70
N HIS A 143 0.43 4.37 12.43
CA HIS A 143 1.44 3.37 12.78
C HIS A 143 0.88 2.30 13.72
N ASP A 144 0.06 2.67 14.71
CA ASP A 144 -0.56 1.74 15.64
C ASP A 144 -1.56 0.81 14.93
N ARG A 145 -2.43 1.34 14.05
CA ARG A 145 -3.30 0.53 13.19
C ARG A 145 -2.49 -0.42 12.33
N THR A 146 -1.46 0.08 11.67
CA THR A 146 -0.64 -0.71 10.74
C THR A 146 0.08 -1.83 11.48
N ALA A 147 0.66 -1.55 12.64
CA ALA A 147 1.32 -2.57 13.46
C ALA A 147 0.34 -3.64 13.96
N TYR A 148 -0.87 -3.24 14.37
CA TYR A 148 -1.93 -4.16 14.77
C TYR A 148 -2.38 -5.06 13.61
N ALA A 149 -2.64 -4.48 12.45
CA ALA A 149 -3.03 -5.21 11.25
C ALA A 149 -1.95 -6.21 10.82
N LEU A 150 -0.68 -5.78 10.76
CA LEU A 150 0.45 -6.65 10.45
C LEU A 150 0.57 -7.79 11.46
N HIS A 151 0.43 -7.51 12.76
CA HIS A 151 0.48 -8.54 13.79
C HIS A 151 -0.55 -9.63 13.54
N LYS A 152 -1.80 -9.26 13.24
CA LYS A 152 -2.89 -10.22 12.98
C LYS A 152 -2.75 -10.96 11.65
N ILE A 153 -2.30 -10.27 10.61
CA ILE A 153 -1.97 -10.89 9.31
C ILE A 153 -0.87 -11.95 9.50
N ILE A 154 0.22 -11.58 10.19
CA ILE A 154 1.35 -12.47 10.45
C ILE A 154 0.93 -13.64 11.34
N GLU A 155 0.18 -13.38 12.41
CA GLU A 155 -0.34 -14.41 13.31
C GLU A 155 -1.16 -15.46 12.54
N GLN A 156 -2.06 -15.01 11.67
CA GLN A 156 -2.86 -15.92 10.84
C GLN A 156 -1.99 -16.68 9.83
N SER A 157 -1.06 -16.00 9.16
CA SER A 157 -0.14 -16.63 8.22
C SER A 157 0.76 -17.68 8.87
N ASP A 158 1.23 -17.44 10.09
CA ASP A 158 2.01 -18.42 10.86
C ASP A 158 1.17 -19.65 11.22
N LYS A 159 -0.09 -19.45 11.65
CA LYS A 159 -1.06 -20.54 11.91
C LYS A 159 -1.34 -21.37 10.66
N ASP A 160 -1.42 -20.72 9.49
CA ASP A 160 -1.67 -21.35 8.19
C ASP A 160 -0.42 -22.00 7.58
N GLY A 161 0.77 -21.83 8.19
CA GLY A 161 2.03 -22.36 7.68
C GLY A 161 2.56 -21.65 6.42
N VAL A 162 2.08 -20.44 6.15
CA VAL A 162 2.45 -19.61 4.99
C VAL A 162 3.91 -19.19 5.07
N LYS A 163 4.62 -19.19 3.93
CA LYS A 163 6.04 -18.81 3.85
C LYS A 163 6.25 -17.43 3.27
N ALA A 164 5.44 -17.02 2.30
CA ALA A 164 5.48 -15.67 1.76
C ALA A 164 4.09 -15.08 1.54
N ILE A 165 3.94 -13.83 1.96
CA ILE A 165 2.77 -13.01 1.69
C ILE A 165 3.16 -11.80 0.84
N LEU A 166 2.23 -11.32 0.02
CA LEU A 166 2.33 -10.02 -0.63
C LEU A 166 1.30 -9.08 -0.04
N ILE A 167 1.70 -7.86 0.33
CA ILE A 167 0.80 -6.79 0.77
C ILE A 167 0.91 -5.64 -0.23
N CYS A 168 -0.21 -5.28 -0.88
CA CYS A 168 -0.30 -4.05 -1.68
C CYS A 168 -1.00 -2.95 -0.89
N SER A 169 -0.40 -1.76 -0.83
CA SER A 169 -0.90 -0.65 -0.01
C SER A 169 -0.54 0.70 -0.64
N HIS A 170 -0.67 1.78 0.13
CA HIS A 170 -0.43 3.17 -0.26
C HIS A 170 0.84 3.69 0.40
N ALA A 171 1.34 4.83 -0.06
CA ALA A 171 2.70 5.26 0.29
C ALA A 171 2.92 5.51 1.80
N ALA A 172 1.99 6.20 2.47
CA ALA A 172 2.06 6.43 3.92
C ALA A 172 2.01 5.12 4.71
N THR A 173 1.11 4.21 4.33
CA THR A 173 0.98 2.90 4.96
C THR A 173 2.19 2.00 4.67
N ILE A 174 2.82 2.08 3.49
CA ILE A 174 4.07 1.35 3.19
C ILE A 174 5.22 1.81 4.09
N LEU A 175 5.35 3.12 4.33
CA LEU A 175 6.31 3.64 5.32
C LEU A 175 6.00 3.11 6.72
N ALA A 176 4.74 3.17 7.15
CA ALA A 176 4.31 2.64 8.44
C ALA A 176 4.60 1.14 8.56
N ILE A 177 4.37 0.36 7.49
CA ILE A 177 4.71 -1.07 7.43
C ILE A 177 6.22 -1.27 7.63
N GLY A 178 7.05 -0.54 6.89
CA GLY A 178 8.51 -0.65 7.01
C GLY A 178 9.00 -0.36 8.43
N ARG A 179 8.51 0.73 9.03
CA ARG A 179 8.84 1.12 10.40
C ARG A 179 8.34 0.10 11.43
N ALA A 180 7.10 -0.37 11.27
CA ALA A 180 6.49 -1.37 12.16
C ALA A 180 7.20 -2.73 12.11
N LEU A 181 7.56 -3.22 10.93
CA LEU A 181 8.26 -4.49 10.77
C LEU A 181 9.70 -4.45 11.29
N THR A 182 10.41 -3.33 11.08
CA THR A 182 11.80 -3.17 11.54
C THR A 182 11.92 -2.72 13.00
N GLY A 183 10.84 -2.21 13.57
CA GLY A 183 10.81 -1.62 14.92
C GLY A 183 11.42 -0.23 15.01
N ARG A 184 11.64 0.43 13.86
CA ARG A 184 12.40 1.67 13.74
C ARG A 184 11.47 2.85 13.49
N MET A 185 10.93 3.42 14.57
CA MET A 185 10.35 4.77 14.48
C MET A 185 11.50 5.78 14.50
N PRO A 186 11.64 6.67 13.49
CA PRO A 186 12.63 7.73 13.53
C PRO A 186 12.25 8.83 14.54
N GLU A 187 13.25 9.59 15.02
CA GLU A 187 13.00 10.80 15.81
C GLU A 187 12.38 11.91 14.95
N ASP A 188 12.83 12.03 13.69
CA ASP A 188 12.23 12.90 12.69
C ASP A 188 11.25 12.09 11.83
N ILE A 189 9.96 12.40 11.93
CA ILE A 189 8.92 11.69 11.17
C ILE A 189 9.10 11.80 9.65
N ALA A 190 9.74 12.89 9.19
CA ALA A 190 10.00 13.18 7.80
C ALA A 190 11.23 12.45 7.23
N GLU A 191 11.92 11.64 8.03
CA GLU A 191 13.06 10.85 7.57
C GLU A 191 12.66 9.94 6.39
N GLN A 192 13.50 9.94 5.34
CA GLN A 192 13.33 9.10 4.14
C GLN A 192 13.99 7.74 4.35
N ASP A 193 13.36 6.93 5.19
CA ASP A 193 13.88 5.63 5.61
C ASP A 193 13.36 4.46 4.80
N PHE A 194 12.16 4.60 4.25
CA PHE A 194 11.61 3.69 3.25
C PHE A 194 11.22 4.45 1.98
N ASN A 195 11.30 3.74 0.86
CA ASN A 195 11.09 4.31 -0.47
C ASN A 195 9.79 3.78 -1.10
N PRO A 196 8.61 4.35 -0.80
CA PRO A 196 7.34 3.91 -1.35
C PRO A 196 7.11 4.44 -2.77
N PHE A 197 7.92 3.97 -3.73
CA PHE A 197 7.75 4.31 -5.15
C PHE A 197 6.50 3.66 -5.74
N THR A 198 5.97 4.25 -6.81
CA THR A 198 4.83 3.67 -7.55
C THR A 198 5.22 2.32 -8.13
N CYS A 199 4.47 1.26 -7.77
CA CYS A 199 4.79 -0.14 -8.09
C CYS A 199 6.19 -0.61 -7.64
N GLY A 200 6.85 0.12 -6.73
CA GLY A 200 8.10 -0.32 -6.11
C GLY A 200 7.89 -1.49 -5.14
N LEU A 201 8.91 -2.33 -4.99
CA LEU A 201 8.87 -3.52 -4.15
C LEU A 201 9.85 -3.42 -2.97
N SER A 202 9.33 -3.52 -1.76
CA SER A 202 10.15 -3.76 -0.57
C SER A 202 10.02 -5.21 -0.11
N LYS A 203 11.13 -5.82 0.30
CA LYS A 203 11.19 -7.21 0.78
C LYS A 203 11.70 -7.23 2.21
N PHE A 204 10.95 -7.91 3.07
CA PHE A 204 11.28 -8.10 4.47
C PHE A 204 11.41 -9.59 4.78
N VAL A 205 12.46 -9.97 5.50
CA VAL A 205 12.70 -11.35 5.95
C VAL A 205 12.74 -11.39 7.46
N ARG A 206 12.00 -12.34 8.07
CA ARG A 206 11.90 -12.45 9.53
C ARG A 206 13.28 -12.75 10.13
N LYS A 207 13.60 -12.12 11.26
CA LYS A 207 14.84 -12.39 12.00
C LYS A 207 14.82 -13.83 12.54
N THR A 208 15.97 -14.51 12.52
CA THR A 208 16.10 -15.93 12.94
C THR A 208 15.83 -16.15 14.43
N ASP A 209 16.05 -15.12 15.25
CA ASP A 209 15.88 -15.16 16.71
C ASP A 209 14.55 -14.54 17.16
N ALA A 210 13.62 -14.36 16.22
CA ALA A 210 12.29 -13.82 16.50
C ALA A 210 11.56 -14.72 17.49
N SER A 211 11.23 -14.19 18.68
CA SER A 211 10.36 -14.87 19.63
C SER A 211 8.95 -15.02 19.04
N ALA A 212 8.20 -16.01 19.57
CA ALA A 212 6.79 -16.16 19.26
C ALA A 212 6.05 -14.83 19.50
N SER A 213 5.09 -14.53 18.63
CA SER A 213 4.28 -13.32 18.74
C SER A 213 3.53 -13.32 20.08
N ASP A 214 3.62 -12.21 20.82
CA ASP A 214 2.80 -12.01 22.02
C ASP A 214 1.31 -12.16 21.68
N GLU A 215 0.53 -12.69 22.60
CA GLU A 215 -0.93 -12.71 22.44
C GLU A 215 -1.46 -11.28 22.60
N ILE A 216 -1.92 -10.69 21.49
CA ILE A 216 -2.53 -9.36 21.46
C ILE A 216 -4.05 -9.50 21.38
N ASP A 217 -4.76 -8.76 22.23
CA ASP A 217 -6.23 -8.76 22.27
C ASP A 217 -6.88 -8.42 20.93
N LEU A 218 -8.12 -8.88 20.75
CA LEU A 218 -8.95 -8.49 19.62
C LEU A 218 -9.41 -7.04 19.80
N TRP A 219 -9.35 -6.25 18.74
CA TRP A 219 -9.89 -4.90 18.75
C TRP A 219 -11.41 -4.95 18.84
N GLU A 220 -11.98 -4.15 19.74
CA GLU A 220 -13.41 -4.15 20.03
C GLU A 220 -14.26 -3.44 18.97
N GLY A 221 -13.62 -2.74 18.03
CA GLY A 221 -14.27 -2.08 16.90
C GLY A 221 -14.18 -0.55 16.93
N PRO A 222 -14.85 0.13 15.98
CA PRO A 222 -14.76 1.58 15.81
C PRO A 222 -15.06 2.35 17.10
N GLY A 223 -14.20 3.31 17.44
CA GLY A 223 -14.28 4.11 18.67
C GLY A 223 -13.58 3.49 19.89
N ALA A 224 -13.20 2.21 19.84
CA ALA A 224 -12.36 1.59 20.86
C ALA A 224 -10.87 1.83 20.59
N GLN A 225 -10.07 1.85 21.65
CA GLN A 225 -8.62 1.97 21.54
C GLN A 225 -8.02 0.75 20.82
N ILE A 226 -7.08 0.99 19.91
CA ILE A 226 -6.33 -0.08 19.24
C ILE A 226 -5.46 -0.81 20.29
N PRO A 227 -5.51 -2.15 20.35
CA PRO A 227 -4.62 -2.92 21.23
C PRO A 227 -3.16 -2.65 20.89
N LYS A 228 -2.35 -2.37 21.91
CA LYS A 228 -0.95 -1.98 21.71
C LYS A 228 -0.11 -3.17 21.29
N VAL A 229 0.57 -3.05 20.15
CA VAL A 229 1.60 -3.99 19.70
C VAL A 229 2.97 -3.44 20.11
N PRO A 230 3.83 -4.18 20.84
CA PRO A 230 5.13 -3.69 21.31
C PRO A 230 6.21 -3.69 20.21
N TRP A 231 5.95 -3.03 19.08
CA TRP A 231 6.80 -3.08 17.89
C TRP A 231 7.97 -2.09 17.89
N ARG A 232 7.89 -0.98 18.64
CA ARG A 232 8.91 0.08 18.64
C ARG A 232 10.22 -0.37 19.29
N ASN A 233 11.24 0.49 19.25
CA ASN A 233 12.55 0.29 19.89
C ASN A 233 13.34 -0.93 19.38
N GLY A 234 13.22 -1.22 18.07
CA GLY A 234 13.96 -2.31 17.41
C GLY A 234 13.32 -3.71 17.55
N ASN A 235 12.21 -3.82 18.29
CA ASN A 235 11.47 -5.07 18.45
C ASN A 235 10.92 -5.56 17.10
N GLY A 236 10.21 -4.68 16.40
CA GLY A 236 9.44 -5.00 15.21
C GLY A 236 8.22 -5.88 15.51
N VAL A 237 7.22 -5.85 14.63
CA VAL A 237 6.03 -6.70 14.77
C VAL A 237 6.42 -8.18 14.67
N SER A 238 5.89 -9.00 15.58
CA SER A 238 6.02 -10.47 15.60
C SER A 238 7.48 -10.98 15.57
N GLY A 239 8.33 -10.34 16.38
CA GLY A 239 9.75 -10.69 16.55
C GLY A 239 10.70 -10.01 15.56
N GLY A 240 10.16 -9.14 14.69
CA GLY A 240 10.93 -8.22 13.88
C GLY A 240 11.50 -8.80 12.59
N TRP A 241 11.80 -7.87 11.67
CA TRP A 241 12.15 -8.20 10.29
C TRP A 241 13.35 -7.38 9.81
N THR A 242 14.09 -7.94 8.87
CA THR A 242 15.17 -7.28 8.14
C THR A 242 14.68 -6.85 6.78
N CYS A 243 14.85 -5.58 6.43
CA CYS A 243 14.56 -5.06 5.09
C CYS A 243 15.72 -5.43 4.14
N GLU A 244 15.48 -6.33 3.19
CA GLU A 244 16.48 -6.74 2.18
C GLU A 244 16.38 -5.91 0.90
N LEU A 245 15.18 -5.46 0.54
CA LEU A 245 14.94 -4.56 -0.59
C LEU A 245 14.06 -3.41 -0.09
N ASN A 246 14.41 -2.17 -0.47
CA ASN A 246 13.71 -0.96 -0.03
C ASN A 246 13.29 -0.13 -1.24
N GLY A 247 12.08 -0.41 -1.75
CA GLY A 247 11.52 0.27 -2.92
C GLY A 247 12.19 -0.11 -4.24
N ASP A 248 12.59 -1.38 -4.43
CA ASP A 248 13.18 -1.82 -5.69
C ASP A 248 12.23 -1.56 -6.87
N CYS A 249 12.73 -0.85 -7.87
CA CYS A 249 12.05 -0.57 -9.14
C CYS A 249 12.88 -1.09 -10.32
N SER A 250 13.86 -1.96 -10.09
CA SER A 250 14.78 -2.45 -11.11
C SER A 250 14.06 -3.22 -12.24
N PHE A 251 12.94 -3.87 -11.93
CA PHE A 251 12.07 -4.58 -12.88
C PHE A 251 11.15 -3.65 -13.68
N LEU A 252 10.94 -2.40 -13.25
CA LEU A 252 10.13 -1.43 -13.98
C LEU A 252 10.93 -0.80 -15.12
N SER A 253 10.31 -0.65 -16.28
CA SER A 253 10.92 0.02 -17.43
C SER A 253 11.18 1.50 -17.17
N GLY A 254 10.26 2.17 -16.46
CA GLY A 254 10.37 3.57 -16.02
C GLY A 254 11.34 3.81 -14.86
N GLY A 255 11.71 2.77 -14.11
CA GLY A 255 12.49 2.90 -12.89
C GLY A 255 11.67 3.50 -11.74
N GLU A 256 12.35 4.25 -10.86
CA GLU A 256 11.74 4.83 -9.66
C GLU A 256 10.89 6.05 -10.02
N GLU A 257 9.64 6.07 -9.55
CA GLU A 257 8.72 7.18 -9.79
C GLU A 257 7.89 7.48 -8.56
N ARG A 258 7.71 8.78 -8.29
CA ARG A 258 6.76 9.31 -7.29
C ARG A 258 6.91 8.67 -5.92
N GLY A 259 8.13 8.66 -5.39
CA GLY A 259 8.37 8.34 -3.99
C GLY A 259 7.62 9.31 -3.09
N TRP A 260 7.53 8.98 -1.80
CA TRP A 260 6.77 9.79 -0.86
C TRP A 260 7.38 9.69 0.53
N ARG A 261 7.24 10.76 1.31
CA ARG A 261 7.56 10.80 2.74
C ARG A 261 6.55 11.65 3.50
N PHE A 262 6.45 11.44 4.81
CA PHE A 262 5.68 12.32 5.68
C PHE A 262 6.22 13.74 5.61
N SER A 263 5.32 14.73 5.60
CA SER A 263 5.67 16.14 5.79
C SER A 263 5.81 16.51 7.27
N GLY A 264 5.20 15.72 8.16
CA GLY A 264 4.98 16.04 9.56
C GLY A 264 3.64 16.74 9.85
N ASP A 265 2.84 17.00 8.81
CA ASP A 265 1.45 17.43 8.96
C ASP A 265 0.52 16.22 9.02
N GLU A 266 -0.45 16.27 9.93
CA GLU A 266 -1.42 15.19 10.21
C GLU A 266 -2.86 15.70 10.24
N SER A 267 -3.04 17.03 10.21
CA SER A 267 -4.35 17.64 10.04
C SER A 267 -4.58 17.81 8.56
N PHE A 268 -5.68 17.28 8.06
CA PHE A 268 -6.07 17.54 6.68
C PHE A 268 -6.28 19.06 6.44
N MET A 269 -6.44 19.88 7.50
CA MET A 269 -6.78 21.30 7.44
C MET A 269 -6.18 22.15 8.57
N THR A 270 -4.94 22.63 8.41
CA THR A 270 -4.43 23.80 9.14
C THR A 270 -4.08 25.00 8.25
N ALA A 271 -4.41 24.98 6.97
CA ALA A 271 -4.34 26.18 6.12
C ALA A 271 -5.75 26.74 5.87
N THR A 272 -5.97 27.95 6.37
CA THR A 272 -7.12 28.85 6.13
C THR A 272 -7.26 29.28 4.67
N THR A 273 -7.40 28.33 3.74
CA THR A 273 -7.72 28.62 2.34
C THR A 273 -9.13 28.14 2.05
N ASN A 274 -10.08 29.08 2.03
CA ASN A 274 -11.41 28.90 1.48
C ASN A 274 -11.28 28.35 0.05
N GLY A 275 -11.53 27.06 -0.17
CA GLY A 275 -11.49 26.46 -1.49
C GLY A 275 -11.29 24.94 -1.52
N ALA A 276 -11.69 24.35 -2.64
CA ALA A 276 -11.54 22.94 -2.93
C ALA A 276 -10.05 22.57 -3.05
N THR A 277 -9.57 21.59 -2.29
CA THR A 277 -8.15 21.20 -2.27
C THR A 277 -7.92 19.94 -3.10
N LEU A 278 -6.96 19.99 -4.02
CA LEU A 278 -6.50 18.82 -4.78
C LEU A 278 -5.81 17.85 -3.81
N ASP A 279 -6.38 16.67 -3.66
CA ASP A 279 -5.79 15.61 -2.86
C ASP A 279 -5.60 14.37 -3.74
N ALA A 280 -4.35 13.94 -3.84
CA ALA A 280 -3.93 12.72 -4.51
C ALA A 280 -2.81 12.04 -3.72
N GLY A 281 -2.88 12.13 -2.39
CA GLY A 281 -1.80 11.73 -1.47
C GLY A 281 -0.70 12.78 -1.32
N THR A 282 -0.92 14.02 -1.76
CA THR A 282 0.04 15.13 -1.69
C THR A 282 -0.28 16.15 -0.60
N GLY A 283 -1.48 16.11 -0.02
CA GLY A 283 -1.88 17.07 1.02
C GLY A 283 -1.09 16.91 2.32
N LEU A 284 -0.72 15.67 2.67
CA LEU A 284 -0.08 15.31 3.94
C LEU A 284 1.34 14.74 3.79
N GLY A 285 1.91 14.83 2.60
CA GLY A 285 3.28 14.38 2.39
C GLY A 285 3.92 14.91 1.13
N VAL A 286 5.21 14.62 1.02
CA VAL A 286 6.08 15.21 0.01
C VAL A 286 6.43 14.16 -1.02
N VAL A 287 6.14 14.45 -2.28
CA VAL A 287 6.56 13.59 -3.41
C VAL A 287 8.07 13.71 -3.57
N VAL A 288 8.74 12.56 -3.60
CA VAL A 288 10.18 12.40 -3.83
C VAL A 288 10.38 11.91 -5.25
N GLU A 289 11.17 12.63 -6.04
CA GLU A 289 11.52 12.17 -7.39
C GLU A 289 12.46 10.96 -7.32
N GLY A 290 12.17 9.94 -8.12
CA GLY A 290 13.02 8.76 -8.24
C GLY A 290 14.21 8.97 -9.16
N SER A 291 15.19 8.08 -9.05
CA SER A 291 16.36 8.07 -9.92
C SER A 291 16.00 7.52 -11.30
N LYS A 292 16.04 8.34 -12.34
CA LYS A 292 15.77 7.89 -13.72
C LYS A 292 16.86 6.93 -14.21
N LYS A 293 16.46 5.80 -14.82
CA LYS A 293 17.39 4.98 -15.61
C LYS A 293 17.93 5.84 -16.77
N PRO A 294 19.25 5.82 -17.04
CA PRO A 294 19.80 6.54 -18.18
C PRO A 294 19.17 5.99 -19.47
N GLU A 295 18.68 6.89 -20.32
CA GLU A 295 18.20 6.54 -21.65
C GLU A 295 19.29 5.76 -22.38
N ARG A 296 18.97 4.56 -22.89
CA ARG A 296 19.83 3.90 -23.87
C ARG A 296 19.93 4.83 -25.08
N GLN A 297 21.04 5.53 -25.21
CA GLN A 297 21.37 6.22 -26.46
C GLN A 297 21.33 5.19 -27.58
N SER A 298 20.35 5.30 -28.46
CA SER A 298 20.32 4.56 -29.72
C SER A 298 21.57 4.95 -30.49
N SER A 299 22.50 4.00 -30.66
CA SER A 299 23.64 4.20 -31.55
C SER A 299 23.10 4.52 -32.96
N PRO A 300 23.66 5.49 -33.69
CA PRO A 300 23.22 5.78 -35.04
C PRO A 300 23.46 4.54 -35.92
N PRO A 301 22.59 4.25 -36.91
CA PRO A 301 22.83 3.15 -37.83
C PRO A 301 24.15 3.41 -38.55
N GLY A 302 25.11 2.50 -38.37
CA GLY A 302 26.39 2.53 -39.07
C GLY A 302 26.14 2.55 -40.57
N GLY A 303 26.54 3.65 -41.21
CA GLY A 303 26.50 3.78 -42.65
C GLY A 303 27.42 2.75 -43.30
N SER A 304 26.82 1.80 -44.01
CA SER A 304 27.53 0.95 -44.96
C SER A 304 28.13 1.83 -46.05
N ARG A 305 29.46 1.88 -46.16
CA ARG A 305 30.15 2.39 -47.35
C ARG A 305 30.51 1.20 -48.24
N LEU A 306 30.18 1.35 -49.52
CA LEU A 306 30.75 0.64 -50.66
C LEU A 306 32.28 0.70 -50.63
#